data_AF-A0A7C1JR47-F1
#
_entry.id   AF-A0A7C1JR47-F1
#
_cell.length_a   1.000
_cell.length_b   1.000
_cell.length_c   1.000
_cell.angle_alpha   90.00
_cell.angle_beta   90.00
_cell.angle_gamma   90.00
#
_symmetry.space_group_name_H-M   'P 1'
#
loop_
_entity.id
_entity.type
_entity.pdbx_description
1 polymer ?
#
loop_
_entity_poly.entity_id
_entity_poly.type
_entity_poly.pdbx_seq_one_letter_code
_entity_poly.pdbx_strand_id
1 'polypeptide(L)'
;MVKQRDEQGRFPGMKRRVTLGTKAEVVALLGKSTAYIERCNLTSRLFNGRQVGKTLAFSQDIPAYRAAAIWEDSYYTLIRPHKSLRLPVEDDLPRKWSPRTPAMAAKLSDHIWTVKELLMTLPLPGGINT
;
A
#
# COMPACT_ATOMS: atom_id res chain seq x y z
N MET A 1 8.08 13.67 -7.54
CA MET A 1 7.90 15.12 -7.75
C MET A 1 8.86 15.88 -6.85
N VAL A 2 9.37 17.04 -7.26
CA VAL A 2 10.34 17.81 -6.47
C VAL A 2 9.72 19.15 -6.06
N LYS A 3 9.62 19.39 -4.75
CA LYS A 3 9.21 20.70 -4.21
C LYS A 3 10.24 21.75 -4.64
N GLN A 4 9.77 22.83 -5.24
CA GLN A 4 10.60 23.99 -5.53
C GLN A 4 10.54 24.91 -4.32
N ARG A 5 11.65 25.60 -4.03
CA ARG A 5 11.71 26.73 -3.11
C ARG A 5 12.40 27.88 -3.81
N ASP A 6 11.91 29.09 -3.59
CA ASP A 6 12.64 30.29 -4.02
C ASP A 6 13.81 30.58 -3.06
N GLU A 7 14.61 31.60 -3.39
CA GLU A 7 15.75 32.06 -2.58
C GLU A 7 15.33 32.50 -1.16
N GLN A 8 14.06 32.86 -0.98
CA GLN A 8 13.46 33.29 0.28
C GLN A 8 12.81 32.12 1.05
N GLY A 9 12.91 30.90 0.53
CA GLY A 9 12.37 29.67 1.13
C GLY A 9 10.87 29.46 0.96
N ARG A 10 10.14 30.32 0.23
CA ARG A 10 8.70 30.16 -0.04
C ARG A 10 8.49 29.02 -1.04
N PHE A 11 7.27 28.48 -1.06
CA PHE A 11 6.89 27.33 -1.89
C PHE A 11 6.12 27.80 -3.15
N PRO A 12 6.79 27.99 -4.29
CA PRO A 12 6.14 28.37 -5.55
C PRO A 12 5.42 27.20 -6.24
N GLY A 13 5.74 25.95 -5.87
CA GLY A 13 5.06 24.76 -6.42
C GLY A 13 5.94 23.52 -6.52
N MET A 14 5.50 22.53 -7.30
CA MET A 14 6.23 21.29 -7.53
C MET A 14 6.54 21.11 -9.01
N LYS A 15 7.76 20.65 -9.31
CA LYS A 15 8.16 20.25 -10.66
C LYS A 15 8.29 18.73 -10.73
N ARG A 16 7.87 18.14 -11.85
CA ARG A 16 8.15 16.73 -12.13
C ARG A 16 9.60 16.59 -12.60
N ARG A 17 10.35 15.79 -11.86
CA ARG A 17 11.68 15.32 -12.23
C ARG A 17 11.58 13.81 -12.40
N VAL A 18 11.99 13.34 -13.58
CA VAL A 18 12.11 11.92 -13.89
C VAL A 18 13.60 11.62 -13.87
N THR A 19 14.02 10.68 -13.02
CA THR A 19 15.43 10.28 -12.88
C THR A 19 15.70 8.96 -13.60
N LEU A 20 14.69 8.09 -13.70
CA LEU A 20 14.75 6.79 -14.36
C LEU A 20 13.67 6.71 -15.44
N GLY A 21 14.02 6.21 -16.62
CA GLY A 21 13.13 6.12 -17.78
C GLY A 21 12.92 7.45 -18.51
N THR A 22 12.13 7.42 -19.58
CA THR A 22 11.80 8.65 -20.33
C THR A 22 10.60 9.37 -19.72
N LYS A 23 10.56 10.70 -19.88
CA LYS A 23 9.47 11.52 -19.34
C LYS A 23 8.11 11.14 -19.93
N ALA A 24 8.04 10.80 -21.21
CA ALA A 24 6.80 10.45 -21.89
C ALA A 24 6.20 9.15 -21.31
N GLU A 25 7.01 8.10 -21.19
CA GLU A 25 6.58 6.80 -20.63
C GLU A 25 6.12 6.92 -19.19
N VAL A 26 6.91 7.60 -18.35
CA VAL A 26 6.59 7.77 -16.92
C VAL A 26 5.29 8.55 -16.73
N VAL A 27 5.02 9.54 -17.58
CA VAL A 27 3.75 10.29 -17.54
C VAL A 27 2.59 9.43 -18.03
N ALA A 28 2.79 8.61 -19.06
CA ALA A 28 1.77 7.70 -19.57
C ALA A 28 1.39 6.64 -18.52
N LEU A 29 2.38 6.05 -17.83
CA LEU A 29 2.17 5.00 -16.82
C LEU A 29 1.62 5.53 -15.50
N LEU A 30 2.22 6.60 -14.96
CA LEU A 30 1.92 7.10 -13.61
C LEU A 30 0.92 8.27 -13.61
N GLY A 31 0.36 8.61 -14.77
CA GLY A 31 -0.58 9.70 -14.93
C GLY A 31 0.03 11.07 -14.58
N LYS A 32 -0.77 11.99 -14.05
CA LYS A 32 -0.35 13.38 -13.71
C LYS A 32 0.30 13.53 -12.32
N SER A 33 0.07 12.59 -11.40
CA SER A 33 0.53 12.69 -10.01
C SER A 33 1.02 11.36 -9.48
N THR A 34 2.16 11.38 -8.76
CA THR A 34 2.68 10.20 -8.04
C THR A 34 2.20 10.15 -6.60
N ALA A 35 1.32 11.07 -6.17
CA ALA A 35 0.91 11.20 -4.77
C ALA A 35 0.32 9.91 -4.17
N TYR A 36 -0.34 9.09 -4.98
CA TYR A 36 -0.87 7.80 -4.54
C TYR A 36 0.24 6.80 -4.19
N ILE A 37 1.25 6.66 -5.05
CA ILE A 37 2.43 5.82 -4.80
C ILE A 37 3.18 6.31 -3.56
N GLU A 38 3.38 7.62 -3.44
CA GLU A 38 4.07 8.18 -2.25
C GLU A 38 3.29 7.92 -0.95
N ARG A 39 1.94 7.94 -1.00
CA ARG A 39 1.09 7.60 0.13
C ARG A 39 1.18 6.10 0.49
N CYS A 40 1.22 5.23 -0.51
CA CYS A 40 1.46 3.79 -0.31
C CYS A 40 2.83 3.58 0.36
N ASN A 41 3.89 4.18 -0.19
CA ASN A 41 5.25 4.09 0.37
C ASN A 41 5.32 4.58 1.83
N LEU A 42 4.62 5.67 2.17
CA LEU A 42 4.57 6.17 3.54
C LEU A 42 3.86 5.19 4.48
N THR A 43 2.73 4.65 4.04
CA THR A 43 1.96 3.66 4.80
C THR A 43 2.81 2.41 5.05
N SER A 44 3.53 1.98 4.02
CA SER A 44 4.42 0.82 4.05
C SER A 44 5.56 0.97 5.04
N ARG A 45 6.24 2.12 5.06
CA ARG A 45 7.28 2.41 6.06
C ARG A 45 6.76 2.47 7.49
N LEU A 46 5.50 2.87 7.68
CA LEU A 46 4.88 2.90 9.00
C LEU A 46 4.51 1.49 9.49
N PHE A 47 4.05 0.63 8.59
CA PHE A 47 3.61 -0.72 8.93
C PHE A 47 4.77 -1.72 9.01
N ASN A 48 5.82 -1.49 8.22
CA ASN A 48 6.95 -2.38 8.08
C ASN A 48 8.26 -1.67 8.44
N GLY A 49 8.64 -1.78 9.72
CA GLY A 49 9.88 -1.22 10.25
C GLY A 49 11.15 -1.73 9.56
N ARG A 50 11.08 -2.88 8.85
CA ARG A 50 12.21 -3.43 8.09
C ARG A 50 12.60 -2.59 6.88
N GLN A 51 11.73 -1.68 6.44
CA GLN A 51 12.01 -0.74 5.35
C GLN A 51 12.68 0.56 5.84
N VAL A 52 12.66 0.83 7.15
CA VAL A 52 13.18 2.07 7.71
C VAL A 52 14.68 1.94 7.93
N GLY A 53 15.46 2.65 7.10
CA GLY A 53 16.91 2.67 7.20
C GLY A 53 17.41 3.24 8.54
N LYS A 54 18.57 2.74 9.00
CA LYS A 54 19.24 3.14 10.25
C LYS A 54 18.45 2.82 11.53
N THR A 55 17.64 1.77 11.51
CA THR A 55 17.00 1.21 12.71
C THR A 55 17.49 -0.22 12.93
N LEU A 56 17.40 -0.72 14.16
CA LEU A 56 17.68 -2.14 14.46
C LEU A 56 16.73 -3.11 13.74
N ALA A 57 15.56 -2.62 13.30
CA ALA A 57 14.58 -3.40 12.58
C ALA A 57 14.90 -3.52 11.08
N PHE A 58 15.82 -2.71 10.54
CA PHE A 58 16.15 -2.70 9.11
C PHE A 58 16.64 -4.06 8.63
N SER A 59 16.07 -4.57 7.52
CA SER A 59 16.48 -5.84 6.95
C SER A 59 17.53 -5.63 5.87
N GLN A 60 18.75 -6.13 6.09
CA GLN A 60 19.76 -6.28 5.04
C GLN A 60 19.57 -7.55 4.22
N ASP A 61 18.90 -8.56 4.79
CA ASP A 61 18.53 -9.78 4.10
C ASP A 61 17.34 -9.53 3.15
N ILE A 62 17.58 -9.73 1.85
CA ILE A 62 16.59 -9.48 0.78
C ILE A 62 15.40 -10.45 0.87
N PRO A 63 15.60 -11.78 1.06
CA PRO A 63 14.49 -12.71 1.26
C PRO A 63 13.57 -12.30 2.42
N ALA A 64 14.12 -12.00 3.59
CA ALA A 64 13.32 -11.59 4.76
C ALA A 64 12.63 -10.24 4.53
N TYR A 65 13.27 -9.31 3.83
CA TYR A 65 12.64 -8.05 3.42
C TYR A 65 11.43 -8.31 2.52
N ARG A 66 11.58 -9.15 1.50
CA ARG A 66 10.51 -9.50 0.56
C ARG A 66 9.35 -10.20 1.28
N ALA A 67 9.63 -11.15 2.15
CA ALA A 67 8.61 -11.84 2.94
C ALA A 67 7.81 -10.86 3.81
N ALA A 68 8.49 -9.90 4.46
CA ALA A 68 7.83 -8.88 5.26
C ALA A 68 6.97 -7.92 4.42
N ALA A 69 7.43 -7.53 3.23
CA ALA A 69 6.65 -6.70 2.30
C ALA A 69 5.41 -7.44 1.78
N ILE A 70 5.54 -8.71 1.39
CA ILE A 70 4.41 -9.55 0.98
C ILE A 70 3.39 -9.69 2.10
N TRP A 71 3.85 -9.93 3.33
CA TRP A 71 2.99 -10.01 4.51
C TRP A 71 2.20 -8.71 4.74
N GLU A 72 2.90 -7.58 4.69
CA GLU A 72 2.31 -6.25 4.84
C GLU A 72 1.24 -5.97 3.77
N ASP A 73 1.58 -6.16 2.49
CA ASP A 73 0.68 -5.92 1.37
C ASP A 73 -0.56 -6.82 1.44
N SER A 74 -0.36 -8.09 1.79
CA SER A 74 -1.45 -9.06 1.95
C SER A 74 -2.37 -8.67 3.09
N TYR A 75 -1.81 -8.29 4.25
CA TYR A 75 -2.59 -7.87 5.41
C TYR A 75 -3.39 -6.58 5.13
N TYR A 76 -2.75 -5.59 4.52
CA TYR A 76 -3.39 -4.32 4.17
C TYR A 76 -4.54 -4.53 3.17
N THR A 77 -4.35 -5.41 2.19
CA THR A 77 -5.28 -5.59 1.07
C THR A 77 -6.45 -6.52 1.40
N LEU A 78 -6.20 -7.63 2.11
CA LEU A 78 -7.19 -8.69 2.33
C LEU A 78 -7.87 -8.61 3.70
N ILE A 79 -7.15 -8.18 4.73
CA ILE A 79 -7.59 -8.28 6.14
C ILE A 79 -8.06 -6.93 6.67
N ARG A 80 -7.37 -5.83 6.36
CA ARG A 80 -7.63 -4.52 6.99
C ARG A 80 -8.80 -3.78 6.32
N PRO A 81 -9.91 -3.48 7.02
CA PRO A 81 -10.99 -2.68 6.44
C PRO A 81 -10.65 -1.18 6.46
N HIS A 82 -11.05 -0.45 5.41
CA HIS A 82 -10.77 0.97 5.27
C HIS A 82 -12.02 1.83 5.41
N LYS A 83 -11.95 2.89 6.23
CA LYS A 83 -13.08 3.79 6.47
C LYS A 83 -13.64 4.42 5.19
N SER A 84 -12.79 4.72 4.22
CA SER A 84 -13.13 5.33 2.93
C SER A 84 -13.73 4.34 1.91
N LEU A 85 -13.63 3.03 2.16
CA LEU A 85 -14.16 1.99 1.27
C LEU A 85 -15.48 1.39 1.76
N ARG A 86 -15.93 1.77 2.96
CA ARG A 86 -17.16 1.25 3.57
C ARG A 86 -18.37 1.54 2.69
N LEU A 87 -19.29 0.59 2.68
CA LEU A 87 -20.56 0.72 1.96
C LEU A 87 -21.67 1.12 2.93
N PRO A 88 -22.64 1.93 2.50
CA PRO A 88 -23.85 2.15 3.27
C PRO A 88 -24.60 0.82 3.41
N VAL A 89 -25.22 0.61 4.57
CA VAL A 89 -26.18 -0.48 4.79
C VAL A 89 -27.56 0.14 4.68
N GLU A 90 -28.40 -0.40 3.78
CA GLU A 90 -29.74 0.14 3.51
C GLU A 90 -30.80 -0.41 4.48
N ASP A 91 -30.52 -1.50 5.19
CA ASP A 91 -31.45 -2.10 6.15
C ASP A 91 -31.54 -1.28 7.46
N ASP A 92 -32.71 -1.32 8.11
CA ASP A 92 -33.07 -0.73 9.43
C ASP A 92 -32.24 -1.29 10.63
N LEU A 93 -31.06 -1.83 10.35
CA LEU A 93 -30.09 -2.26 11.33
C LEU A 93 -29.42 -1.03 11.99
N PRO A 94 -28.96 -1.14 13.25
CA PRO A 94 -28.29 -0.05 13.95
C PRO A 94 -26.96 0.40 13.32
N ARG A 95 -26.47 -0.31 12.29
CA ARG A 95 -25.16 -0.08 11.67
C ARG A 95 -25.30 0.52 10.28
N LYS A 96 -25.05 1.82 10.17
CA LYS A 96 -25.07 2.60 8.92
C LYS A 96 -24.00 2.20 7.87
N TRP A 97 -22.91 1.54 8.29
CA TRP A 97 -21.75 1.28 7.43
C TRP A 97 -21.24 -0.15 7.56
N SER A 98 -21.10 -0.84 6.42
CA SER A 98 -20.46 -2.15 6.33
C SER A 98 -18.95 -2.00 6.05
N PRO A 99 -18.07 -2.68 6.80
CA PRO A 99 -16.63 -2.65 6.55
C PRO A 99 -16.29 -3.26 5.19
N ARG A 100 -15.27 -2.70 4.52
CA ARG A 100 -14.77 -3.20 3.23
C ARG A 100 -13.26 -3.05 3.14
N THR A 101 -12.59 -4.07 2.61
CA THR A 101 -11.15 -4.08 2.34
C THR A 101 -10.84 -3.63 0.90
N PRO A 102 -9.58 -3.28 0.59
CA PRO A 102 -9.17 -2.97 -0.78
C PRO A 102 -9.41 -4.15 -1.75
N ALA A 103 -9.17 -5.39 -1.33
CA ALA A 103 -9.45 -6.57 -2.14
C ALA A 103 -10.94 -6.68 -2.50
N MET A 104 -11.83 -6.44 -1.54
CA MET A 104 -13.27 -6.40 -1.81
C MET A 104 -13.67 -5.22 -2.70
N ALA A 105 -13.00 -4.08 -2.57
CA ALA A 105 -13.22 -2.93 -3.46
C ALA A 105 -12.83 -3.25 -4.91
N ALA A 106 -11.73 -3.97 -5.10
CA ALA A 106 -11.21 -4.41 -6.38
C ALA A 106 -11.88 -5.69 -6.93
N LYS A 107 -12.85 -6.28 -6.19
CA LYS A 107 -13.51 -7.55 -6.53
C LYS A 107 -12.53 -8.74 -6.63
N LEU A 108 -11.44 -8.71 -5.87
CA LEU A 108 -10.47 -9.81 -5.74
C LEU A 108 -10.83 -10.79 -4.62
N SER A 109 -11.70 -10.37 -3.70
CA SER A 109 -12.26 -11.17 -2.61
C SER A 109 -13.71 -10.72 -2.37
N ASP A 110 -14.54 -11.61 -1.87
CA ASP A 110 -15.93 -11.35 -1.47
C ASP A 110 -16.10 -11.09 0.03
N HIS A 111 -15.05 -11.28 0.83
CA HIS A 111 -15.08 -11.10 2.28
C HIS A 111 -13.77 -10.53 2.84
N ILE A 112 -13.80 -10.18 4.13
CA ILE A 112 -12.65 -9.72 4.90
C ILE A 112 -11.93 -10.97 5.43
N TRP A 113 -10.69 -11.16 5.03
CA TRP A 113 -9.93 -12.35 5.40
C TRP A 113 -9.53 -12.31 6.87
N THR A 114 -9.29 -13.49 7.44
CA THR A 114 -8.59 -13.60 8.72
C THR A 114 -7.09 -13.84 8.52
N VAL A 115 -6.27 -13.56 9.54
CA VAL A 115 -4.84 -13.92 9.51
C VAL A 115 -4.65 -15.43 9.32
N LYS A 116 -5.47 -16.25 9.98
CA LYS A 116 -5.41 -17.71 9.86
C LYS A 116 -5.66 -18.15 8.42
N GLU A 117 -6.72 -17.63 7.82
CA GLU A 117 -7.06 -17.92 6.43
C GLU A 117 -5.95 -17.50 5.47
N LEU A 118 -5.39 -16.30 5.65
CA LEU A 118 -4.28 -15.84 4.81
C LEU A 118 -3.09 -16.80 4.84
N LEU A 119 -2.71 -17.26 6.03
CA LEU A 119 -1.56 -18.14 6.25
C LEU A 119 -1.80 -19.59 5.79
N MET A 120 -3.06 -20.03 5.72
CA MET A 120 -3.41 -21.40 5.33
C MET A 120 -3.76 -21.52 3.84
N THR A 121 -4.27 -20.45 3.23
CA THR A 121 -4.76 -20.48 1.85
C THR A 121 -3.70 -20.04 0.85
N LEU A 122 -2.83 -19.09 1.19
CA LEU A 122 -1.78 -18.66 0.27
C LEU A 122 -0.55 -19.58 0.39
N PRO A 123 -0.11 -20.22 -0.70
CA PRO A 123 1.13 -20.97 -0.67
C PRO A 123 2.30 -20.02 -0.42
N LEU A 124 3.15 -20.36 0.54
CA LEU A 124 4.42 -19.65 0.71
C LEU A 124 5.26 -19.88 -0.56
N PRO A 125 5.89 -18.85 -1.13
CA PRO A 125 6.74 -19.02 -2.31
C PRO A 125 7.91 -19.96 -1.95
N GLY A 126 7.80 -21.22 -2.38
CA GLY A 126 8.75 -22.32 -2.10
C GLY A 126 8.23 -23.46 -1.22
N GLY A 127 7.05 -23.33 -0.60
CA GLY A 127 6.41 -24.38 0.20
C GLY A 127 5.34 -25.11 -0.60
N ILE A 128 5.56 -26.40 -0.89
CA ILE A 128 4.49 -27.30 -1.35
C ILE A 128 3.58 -27.52 -0.15
N ASN A 129 2.36 -26.96 -0.18
CA ASN A 129 1.33 -27.33 0.76
C ASN A 129 0.90 -28.77 0.41
N THR A 130 1.49 -29.75 1.10
CA THR A 130 1.03 -31.14 1.11
C THR A 130 -0.12 -31.27 2.10
#